data_AF-A0A6B3FS31-F1
#
_entry.id   AF-A0A6B3FS31-F1
#
_cell.length_a   1.000
_cell.length_b   1.000
_cell.length_c   1.000
_cell.angle_alpha   90.00
_cell.angle_beta   90.00
_cell.angle_gamma   90.00
#
_symmetry.space_group_name_H-M   'P 1'
#
loop_
_entity.id
_entity.type
_entity.pdbx_description
1 polymer ?
#
loop_
_entity_poly.entity_id
_entity_poly.type
_entity_poly.pdbx_seq_one_letter_code
_entity_poly.pdbx_strand_id
1 'polypeptide(L)' 'PYIRNGYGLTECTAPCASVPPEREAPVDPVSGTLSVGVPGPDTVVRILDEEGREVPFGEQGEIAVRGPQVVSGYWNL' A
#
# COMPACT_ATOMS: atom_id res chain seq x y z
N PRO A 1 9.06 21.76 6.49
CA PRO A 1 7.75 21.08 6.57
C PRO A 1 7.88 19.70 5.93
N TYR A 2 7.36 18.65 6.56
CA TYR A 2 7.45 17.28 6.03
C TYR A 2 6.51 17.08 4.84
N ILE A 3 7.04 16.57 3.72
CA ILE A 3 6.26 16.18 2.53
C ILE A 3 5.87 14.71 2.71
N ARG A 4 4.57 14.40 2.60
CA ARG A 4 4.03 13.06 2.88
C ARG A 4 3.92 12.25 1.61
N ASN A 5 4.40 11.00 1.69
CA ASN A 5 4.28 10.06 0.60
C ASN A 5 2.89 9.39 0.59
N GLY A 6 2.49 8.93 -0.58
CA GLY A 6 1.26 8.16 -0.78
C GLY A 6 1.44 7.19 -1.94
N TYR A 7 0.87 6.01 -1.80
CA TYR A 7 0.94 4.94 -2.80
C TYR A 7 -0.45 4.45 -3.14
N GLY A 8 -0.68 4.23 -4.42
CA GLY A 8 -1.89 3.61 -4.95
C GLY A 8 -1.80 3.45 -6.45
N LEU A 9 -2.63 2.56 -6.96
CA LEU A 9 -2.79 2.28 -8.37
C LEU A 9 -4.00 3.07 -8.91
N THR A 10 -4.11 3.21 -10.23
CA THR A 10 -5.31 3.83 -10.85
C THR A 10 -6.57 3.08 -10.44
N GLU A 11 -6.47 1.76 -10.32
CA GLU A 11 -7.47 0.79 -9.90
C GLU A 11 -7.90 0.98 -8.43
N CYS A 12 -7.19 1.79 -7.65
CA CYS A 12 -7.52 2.13 -6.26
C CYS A 12 -8.14 3.53 -6.11
N THR A 13 -8.46 4.23 -7.20
CA THR A 13 -9.08 5.56 -7.16
C THR A 13 -8.29 6.53 -6.26
N ALA A 14 -6.99 6.69 -6.54
CA ALA A 14 -5.99 7.47 -5.78
C ALA A 14 -5.24 6.64 -4.68
N PRO A 15 -4.55 7.23 -3.67
CA PRO A 15 -3.67 6.44 -2.82
C PRO A 15 -4.46 5.50 -1.91
N CYS A 16 -4.08 4.22 -1.91
CA CYS A 16 -4.60 3.21 -0.97
C CYS A 16 -3.80 3.16 0.34
N ALA A 17 -2.58 3.69 0.36
CA ALA A 17 -1.76 3.89 1.54
C ALA A 17 -1.16 5.30 1.57
N SER A 18 -1.01 5.88 2.75
CA SER A 18 -0.43 7.22 2.92
C SER A 18 0.23 7.39 4.28
N VAL A 19 1.18 8.32 4.36
CA VAL A 19 1.81 8.70 5.63
C VAL A 19 0.85 9.59 6.43
N PRO A 20 0.44 9.20 7.66
CA PRO A 20 -0.51 9.99 8.43
C PRO A 20 -0.01 11.40 8.77
N PRO A 21 -0.91 12.40 8.92
CA PRO A 21 -0.55 13.78 9.24
C PRO A 21 0.40 13.95 10.42
N GLU A 22 0.24 13.13 11.45
CA GLU A 22 0.95 13.12 12.72
C GLU A 22 2.23 12.28 12.73
N ARG A 23 2.65 11.73 11.59
CA ARG A 23 3.84 10.88 11.48
C ARG A 23 4.77 11.32 10.35
N GLU A 24 6.05 10.99 10.51
CA GLU A 24 7.03 10.95 9.43
C GLU A 24 7.29 9.48 9.06
N ALA A 25 7.43 9.19 7.78
CA ALA A 25 7.62 7.82 7.31
C ALA A 25 9.04 7.32 7.63
N PRO A 26 9.20 6.07 8.10
CA PRO A 26 10.52 5.49 8.27
C PRO A 26 11.19 5.26 6.91
N VAL A 27 12.52 5.35 6.93
CA VAL A 27 13.37 4.93 5.82
C VAL A 27 13.91 3.55 6.16
N ASP A 28 13.75 2.60 5.24
CA ASP A 28 14.30 1.27 5.40
C ASP A 28 15.85 1.34 5.44
N PRO A 29 16.51 0.82 6.49
CA PRO A 29 17.95 0.99 6.66
C PRO A 29 18.80 0.20 5.64
N VAL A 30 18.22 -0.80 4.98
CA VAL A 30 18.95 -1.67 4.03
C VAL A 30 18.87 -1.10 2.60
N SER A 31 17.65 -0.82 2.14
CA SER A 31 17.37 -0.33 0.78
C SER A 31 17.44 1.19 0.66
N GLY A 32 17.35 1.93 1.78
CA GLY A 32 17.24 3.39 1.78
C GLY A 32 15.90 3.91 1.26
N THR A 33 14.89 3.04 1.10
CA THR A 33 13.58 3.43 0.55
C THR A 33 12.68 4.04 1.61
N LEU A 34 11.90 5.06 1.23
CA LEU A 34 10.94 5.72 2.10
C LEU A 34 9.62 4.95 2.13
N SER A 35 9.11 4.62 3.32
CA SER A 35 7.79 3.98 3.46
C SER A 35 6.66 4.81 2.82
N VAL A 36 5.69 4.12 2.23
CA VAL A 36 4.48 4.72 1.65
C VAL A 36 3.35 4.91 2.68
N GLY A 37 3.61 4.57 3.94
CA GLY A 37 2.70 4.75 5.05
C GLY A 37 1.80 3.56 5.32
N VAL A 38 0.55 3.85 5.71
CA VAL A 38 -0.42 2.86 6.19
C VAL A 38 -1.69 2.88 5.35
N PRO A 39 -2.49 1.80 5.33
CA PRO A 39 -3.75 1.77 4.59
C PRO A 39 -4.71 2.89 4.99
N GLY A 40 -5.47 3.39 4.02
CA GLY A 40 -6.56 4.34 4.26
C GLY A 40 -7.74 3.73 5.03
N PRO A 41 -8.78 4.53 5.33
CA PRO A 41 -9.99 4.05 5.97
C PRO A 41 -10.61 2.86 5.23
N ASP A 42 -11.09 1.87 5.98
CA ASP A 42 -11.75 0.66 5.47
C ASP A 42 -10.94 -0.10 4.39
N THR A 43 -9.61 0.06 4.39
CA THR A 43 -8.69 -0.57 3.44
C THR A 43 -7.82 -1.60 4.13
N VAL A 44 -7.72 -2.78 3.51
CA VAL A 44 -6.81 -3.85 3.89
C VAL A 44 -5.70 -3.95 2.86
N VAL A 45 -4.46 -3.93 3.31
CA VAL A 45 -3.28 -4.26 2.51
C VAL A 45 -2.67 -5.55 3.05
N ARG A 46 -2.28 -6.45 2.14
CA ARG A 46 -1.56 -7.71 2.42
C ARG A 46 -0.36 -7.85 1.51
N ILE A 47 0.63 -8.58 1.98
CA ILE A 47 1.81 -8.96 1.21
C ILE A 47 1.70 -10.46 0.93
N LEU A 48 1.66 -10.84 -0.34
CA LEU A 48 1.38 -12.21 -0.78
C LEU A 48 2.57 -12.85 -1.49
N ASP A 49 2.71 -14.17 -1.37
CA ASP A 49 3.60 -14.97 -2.22
C ASP A 49 2.98 -15.31 -3.59
N GLU A 50 3.73 -16.02 -4.43
CA GLU A 50 3.31 -16.40 -5.79
C GLU A 50 2.07 -17.31 -5.82
N GLU A 51 1.79 -18.03 -4.73
CA GLU A 51 0.57 -18.84 -4.58
C GLU A 51 -0.60 -18.06 -3.94
N GLY A 52 -0.44 -16.76 -3.70
CA GLY A 52 -1.47 -15.88 -3.15
C GLY A 52 -1.66 -16.02 -1.63
N ARG A 53 -0.68 -16.58 -0.91
CA ARG A 53 -0.74 -16.74 0.55
C ARG A 53 -0.01 -15.58 1.23
N GLU A 54 -0.50 -15.14 2.40
CA GLU A 54 0.16 -14.08 3.17
C GLU A 54 1.58 -14.50 3.60
N VAL A 55 2.56 -13.65 3.34
CA VAL A 55 3.94 -13.86 3.79
C VAL A 55 4.14 -13.39 5.24
N PRO A 56 5.10 -13.96 5.99
CA PRO A 56 5.47 -13.47 7.32
C PRO A 56 5.88 -11.99 7.32
N PHE A 57 5.76 -11.35 8.49
CA PHE A 57 6.19 -9.97 8.65
C PHE A 57 7.68 -9.79 8.33
N GLY A 58 7.99 -8.81 7.47
CA GLY A 58 9.35 -8.50 7.03
C GLY A 58 9.79 -9.20 5.74
N GLU A 59 9.02 -10.18 5.26
CA GLU A 59 9.29 -10.86 3.99
C GLU A 59 8.75 -10.07 2.80
N GLN A 60 9.39 -10.24 1.64
CA GLN A 60 8.99 -9.59 0.39
C GLN A 60 7.88 -10.39 -0.32
N GLY A 61 7.00 -9.68 -1.01
CA GLY A 61 5.92 -10.26 -1.79
C GLY A 61 5.09 -9.20 -2.53
N GLU A 62 4.00 -9.63 -3.14
CA GLU A 62 3.08 -8.78 -3.90
C GLU A 62 2.15 -7.99 -2.97
N ILE A 63 1.95 -6.70 -3.26
CA ILE A 63 1.00 -5.85 -2.53
C ILE A 63 -0.42 -6.10 -3.06
N ALA A 64 -1.26 -6.73 -2.24
CA ALA A 64 -2.68 -6.91 -2.52
C ALA A 64 -3.52 -5.91 -1.70
N VAL A 65 -4.51 -5.28 -2.35
CA VAL A 65 -5.34 -4.23 -1.76
C VAL A 65 -6.82 -4.61 -1.84
N ARG A 66 -7.55 -4.46 -0.74
CA ARG A 66 -9.01 -4.60 -0.68
C ARG A 66 -9.61 -3.42 0.09
N GLY A 67 -10.58 -2.74 -0.51
CA GLY A 67 -11.24 -1.61 0.15
C GLY A 67 -12.29 -0.96 -0.76
N PRO A 68 -13.05 0.02 -0.25
CA PRO A 68 -14.10 0.71 -0.99
C PRO A 68 -13.60 1.53 -2.20
N GLN A 69 -12.32 1.86 -2.24
CA GLN A 69 -11.67 2.63 -3.30
C GLN A 69 -11.26 1.77 -4.52
N VAL A 70 -11.29 0.45 -4.39
CA VAL A 70 -10.94 -0.47 -5.49
C VAL A 70 -12.05 -0.43 -6.54
N VAL A 71 -11.70 -0.19 -7.80
CA VAL A 71 -12.64 -0.12 -8.92
C VAL A 71 -13.33 -1.47 -9.13
N SER A 72 -14.51 -1.46 -9.77
CA SER A 72 -15.25 -2.69 -10.08
C SER A 72 -14.55 -3.60 -11.09
N GLY A 73 -13.51 -3.10 -11.76
CA GLY A 73 -12.75 -3.78 -12.80
C GLY A 73 -12.52 -2.87 -14.00
N TYR A 74 -11.84 -3.39 -15.00
CA TYR A 74 -11.67 -2.70 -16.27
C TYR A 74 -12.95 -2.82 -17.11
N TRP A 75 -13.27 -1.77 -17.85
CA TRP A 75 -14.44 -1.76 -18.73
C TRP A 75 -14.26 -2.74 -19.90
N ASN A 76 -15.29 -3.54 -20.18
CA ASN A 76 -15.32 -4.55 -21.25
C ASN A 76 -14.22 -5.64 -21.18
N LEU A 77 -13.76 -5.97 -19.98
CA LEU A 77 -12.87 -7.10 -19.71
C LEU A 77 -13.57 -8.18 -18.88
#